data_AF-A0A2A2V0S8-F1
#
_entry.id   AF-A0A2A2V0S8-F1
#
_cell.length_a   1.000
_cell.length_b   1.000
_cell.length_c   1.000
_cell.angle_alpha   90.00
_cell.angle_beta   90.00
_cell.angle_gamma   90.00
#
_symmetry.space_group_name_H-M   'P 1'
#
loop_
_entity.id
_entity.type
_entity.pdbx_description
1 polymer ?
#
loop_
_entity_poly.entity_id
_entity_poly.type
_entity_poly.pdbx_seq_one_letter_code
_entity_poly.pdbx_strand_id
1 'polypeptide(L)'
;MLDTQANSSSNNQSENKVKHFLANAISTRINHFERYGKGAIYDLGKGQHGWDELVTAKVGDRMAVIKPTMNIPLIFEITEVKLDEDIIIIFGKPVERVDMSYQTFVRKNNITNSKIDEHFNMRIGFNVASW
;
A
#
# COMPACT_ATOMS: atom_id res chain seq x y z
N MET A 1 16.29 26.17 49.37
CA MET A 1 17.14 25.12 48.78
C MET A 1 16.27 24.33 47.83
N LEU A 2 16.65 24.33 46.55
CA LEU A 2 16.52 23.27 45.55
C LEU A 2 15.12 22.66 45.31
N ASP A 3 14.49 22.91 44.15
CA ASP A 3 14.66 22.15 42.88
C ASP A 3 13.79 20.86 42.93
N THR A 4 12.98 20.44 41.96
CA THR A 4 12.86 20.69 40.52
C THR A 4 11.53 20.09 40.03
N GLN A 5 11.09 20.62 38.89
CA GLN A 5 10.00 20.20 38.00
C GLN A 5 9.81 18.69 37.78
N ALA A 6 8.56 18.30 37.48
CA ALA A 6 8.30 17.39 36.36
C ALA A 6 6.93 17.71 35.75
N ASN A 7 6.94 18.69 34.85
CA ASN A 7 5.95 18.83 33.79
C ASN A 7 6.12 17.61 32.86
N SER A 8 5.21 16.66 32.89
CA SER A 8 5.10 15.66 31.81
C SER A 8 3.87 16.00 31.00
N SER A 9 4.04 16.99 30.12
CA SER A 9 3.25 17.13 28.90
C SER A 9 3.41 15.82 28.12
N SER A 10 2.37 15.01 28.08
CA SER A 10 2.32 13.83 27.21
C SER A 10 2.44 14.33 25.78
N ASN A 11 3.64 14.20 25.23
CA ASN A 11 3.98 14.55 23.86
C ASN A 11 3.05 13.78 22.91
N ASN A 12 2.19 14.53 22.22
CA ASN A 12 1.58 14.13 20.96
C ASN A 12 2.69 13.94 19.92
N GLN A 13 3.26 12.74 19.88
CA GLN A 13 3.93 12.21 18.71
C GLN A 13 3.30 10.87 18.42
N SER A 14 2.19 10.90 17.68
CA SER A 14 1.84 9.76 16.83
C SER A 14 3.02 9.56 15.89
N GLU A 15 3.90 8.61 16.19
CA GLU A 15 4.82 8.07 15.20
C GLU A 15 3.97 7.80 13.95
N ASN A 16 4.23 8.51 12.85
CA ASN A 16 3.63 8.18 11.57
C ASN A 16 4.23 6.83 11.16
N LYS A 17 3.66 5.75 11.69
CA LYS A 17 4.06 4.39 11.36
C LYS A 17 3.81 4.22 9.87
N VAL A 18 4.86 3.83 9.15
CA VAL A 18 4.81 3.49 7.73
C VAL A 18 3.64 2.53 7.50
N LYS A 19 2.70 2.88 6.62
CA LYS A 19 1.61 2.00 6.23
C LYS A 19 2.04 1.10 5.10
N HIS A 20 1.37 -0.05 5.00
CA HIS A 20 1.59 -0.97 3.89
C HIS A 20 0.29 -1.22 3.11
N PHE A 21 0.39 -1.41 1.79
CA PHE A 21 -0.77 -1.56 0.88
C PHE A 21 -0.61 -2.71 -0.11
N LEU A 22 -1.53 -3.68 -0.10
CA LEU A 22 -1.58 -4.82 -1.03
C LEU A 22 -2.48 -4.40 -2.18
N ALA A 23 -1.91 -4.15 -3.36
CA ALA A 23 -2.63 -3.65 -4.51
C ALA A 23 -2.72 -4.72 -5.60
N ASN A 24 -3.93 -5.06 -6.03
CA ASN A 24 -4.19 -6.01 -7.10
C ASN A 24 -4.14 -5.32 -8.45
N ALA A 25 -3.09 -5.57 -9.23
CA ALA A 25 -3.04 -5.11 -10.62
C ALA A 25 -3.91 -6.04 -11.47
N ILE A 26 -5.21 -5.75 -11.57
CA ILE A 26 -6.17 -6.62 -12.28
C ILE A 26 -5.82 -6.78 -13.77
N SER A 27 -5.19 -5.77 -14.39
CA SER A 27 -4.93 -5.76 -15.82
C SER A 27 -3.46 -6.01 -16.14
N THR A 28 -3.19 -7.04 -16.94
CA THR A 28 -1.89 -7.25 -17.61
C THR A 28 -1.62 -6.23 -18.72
N ARG A 29 -2.64 -5.50 -19.16
CA ARG A 29 -2.58 -4.63 -20.36
C ARG A 29 -2.11 -3.22 -20.05
N ILE A 30 -2.09 -2.81 -18.78
CA ILE A 30 -1.77 -1.44 -18.40
C ILE A 30 -0.26 -1.33 -18.13
N ASN A 31 0.45 -0.69 -19.04
CA ASN A 31 1.80 -0.22 -18.80
C ASN A 31 1.73 1.15 -18.11
N HIS A 32 1.83 1.15 -16.78
CA HIS A 32 1.71 2.36 -15.95
C HIS A 32 2.83 3.36 -16.26
N PHE A 33 4.03 2.88 -16.58
CA PHE A 33 5.16 3.72 -16.97
C PHE A 33 4.86 4.50 -18.26
N GLU A 34 4.36 3.82 -19.30
CA GLU A 34 4.03 4.48 -20.57
C GLU A 34 2.85 5.44 -20.41
N ARG A 35 1.89 5.10 -19.56
CA ARG A 35 0.66 5.88 -19.39
C ARG A 35 0.85 7.12 -18.50
N TYR A 36 1.62 7.00 -17.42
CA TYR A 36 1.71 8.03 -16.38
C TYR A 36 3.14 8.53 -16.13
N GLY A 37 4.13 7.91 -16.76
CA GLY A 37 5.53 8.29 -16.65
C GLY A 37 6.35 7.42 -15.71
N LYS A 38 7.65 7.75 -15.65
CA LYS A 38 8.64 6.95 -14.90
C LYS A 38 8.30 6.84 -13.42
N GLY A 39 8.24 5.60 -12.94
CA GLY A 39 8.01 5.30 -11.52
C GLY A 39 6.55 5.00 -11.19
N ALA A 40 5.60 5.17 -12.11
CA ALA A 40 4.21 4.77 -11.88
C ALA A 40 4.12 3.24 -11.75
N ILE A 41 3.51 2.77 -10.66
CA ILE A 41 3.40 1.35 -10.32
C ILE A 41 1.96 0.87 -10.18
N TYR A 42 1.02 1.78 -9.91
CA TYR A 42 -0.38 1.43 -9.69
C TYR A 42 -1.29 2.63 -9.96
N ASP A 43 -2.48 2.39 -10.49
CA ASP A 43 -3.56 3.37 -10.58
C ASP A 43 -4.89 2.79 -10.08
N LEU A 44 -5.75 3.65 -9.52
CA LEU A 44 -7.08 3.28 -9.07
C LEU A 44 -8.06 4.41 -9.34
N GLY A 45 -9.15 4.11 -10.01
CA GLY A 45 -10.25 5.04 -10.26
C GLY A 45 -11.19 5.18 -9.05
N LYS A 46 -11.79 6.36 -8.93
CA LYS A 46 -12.79 6.67 -7.92
C LYS A 46 -14.01 5.78 -8.08
N GLY A 47 -14.52 5.28 -6.96
CA GLY A 47 -15.60 4.30 -6.93
C GLY A 47 -15.14 2.84 -7.08
N GLN A 48 -13.87 2.58 -7.40
CA GLN A 48 -13.31 1.24 -7.32
C GLN A 48 -13.02 0.86 -5.85
N HIS A 49 -13.27 -0.39 -5.49
CA HIS A 49 -13.01 -0.88 -4.13
C HIS A 49 -11.52 -0.77 -3.80
N GLY A 50 -11.18 -0.18 -2.65
CA GLY A 50 -9.80 0.15 -2.30
C GLY A 50 -9.49 1.65 -2.37
N TRP A 51 -10.40 2.46 -2.92
CA TRP A 51 -10.24 3.92 -3.02
C TRP A 51 -10.02 4.55 -1.66
N ASP A 52 -10.88 4.24 -0.69
CA ASP A 52 -10.84 4.83 0.66
C ASP A 52 -9.56 4.48 1.41
N GLU A 53 -8.95 3.33 1.13
CA GLU A 53 -7.62 2.99 1.64
C GLU A 53 -6.54 3.82 0.96
N LEU A 54 -6.58 3.86 -0.38
CA LEU A 54 -5.52 4.41 -1.20
C LEU A 54 -5.44 5.94 -1.11
N VAL A 55 -6.56 6.64 -0.88
CA VAL A 55 -6.55 8.09 -0.59
C VAL A 55 -5.73 8.44 0.67
N THR A 56 -5.48 7.46 1.54
CA THR A 56 -4.69 7.69 2.76
C THR A 56 -3.20 7.40 2.59
N ALA A 57 -2.78 6.92 1.41
CA ALA A 57 -1.39 6.62 1.10
C ALA A 57 -0.55 7.90 1.00
N LYS A 58 0.69 7.82 1.48
CA LYS A 58 1.62 8.94 1.51
C LYS A 58 3.02 8.51 1.08
N VAL A 59 3.87 9.48 0.77
CA VAL A 59 5.29 9.24 0.51
C VAL A 59 5.93 8.56 1.73
N GLY A 60 6.72 7.51 1.48
CA GLY A 60 7.35 6.68 2.50
C GLY A 60 6.55 5.44 2.90
N ASP A 61 5.25 5.38 2.60
CA ASP A 61 4.46 4.15 2.74
C ASP A 61 4.98 3.07 1.78
N ARG A 62 4.62 1.80 2.05
CA ARG A 62 5.03 0.67 1.22
C ARG A 62 3.86 0.06 0.49
N MET A 63 4.10 -0.38 -0.74
CA MET A 63 3.09 -1.04 -1.55
C MET A 63 3.66 -2.31 -2.17
N ALA A 64 2.95 -3.42 -2.00
CA ALA A 64 3.17 -4.63 -2.78
C ALA A 64 2.12 -4.71 -3.88
N VAL A 65 2.56 -4.74 -5.13
CA VAL A 65 1.67 -4.88 -6.29
C VAL A 65 1.60 -6.35 -6.67
N ILE A 66 0.42 -6.93 -6.49
CA ILE A 66 0.09 -8.31 -6.87
C ILE A 66 -0.11 -8.32 -8.38
N LYS A 67 0.74 -9.06 -9.09
CA LYS A 67 0.57 -9.28 -10.53
C LYS A 67 -0.68 -10.11 -10.82
N PRO A 68 -1.25 -10.04 -12.03
CA PRO A 68 -2.33 -10.92 -12.48
C PRO A 68 -2.09 -12.42 -12.28
N THR A 69 -0.81 -12.85 -12.25
CA THR A 69 -0.41 -14.23 -11.93
C THR A 69 -0.45 -14.56 -10.44
N MET A 70 -1.02 -13.69 -9.60
CA MET A 70 -1.05 -13.79 -8.14
C MET A 70 0.35 -13.84 -7.49
N ASN A 71 1.37 -13.32 -8.17
CA ASN A 71 2.74 -13.23 -7.65
C ASN A 71 3.08 -11.80 -7.22
N ILE A 72 3.81 -11.66 -6.12
CA ILE A 72 4.36 -10.40 -5.63
C ILE A 72 5.88 -10.46 -5.84
N PRO A 73 6.41 -9.80 -6.88
CA PRO A 73 7.85 -9.83 -7.16
C PRO A 73 8.64 -8.87 -6.26
N LEU A 74 8.08 -7.69 -5.98
CA LEU A 74 8.77 -6.58 -5.33
C LEU A 74 7.82 -5.87 -4.36
N ILE A 75 8.39 -5.30 -3.31
CA ILE A 75 7.77 -4.23 -2.52
C ILE A 75 8.35 -2.90 -2.98
N PHE A 76 7.49 -1.91 -3.12
CA PHE A 76 7.85 -0.55 -3.47
C PHE A 76 7.69 0.37 -2.26
N GLU A 77 8.58 1.33 -2.12
CA GLU A 77 8.34 2.52 -1.31
C GLU A 77 7.67 3.58 -2.20
N ILE A 78 6.57 4.14 -1.73
CA ILE A 78 5.82 5.19 -2.42
C ILE A 78 6.67 6.46 -2.42
N THR A 79 6.96 6.96 -3.61
CA THR A 79 7.76 8.18 -3.80
C THR A 79 6.91 9.38 -4.17
N GLU A 80 5.72 9.14 -4.74
CA GLU A 80 4.76 10.19 -5.09
C GLU A 80 3.35 9.58 -5.16
N VAL A 81 2.36 10.37 -4.76
CA VAL A 81 0.94 10.07 -4.94
C VAL A 81 0.34 11.23 -5.71
N LYS A 82 -0.16 10.95 -6.92
CA LYS A 82 -0.83 11.95 -7.76
C LYS A 82 -2.32 11.67 -7.80
N LEU A 83 -3.14 12.68 -7.54
CA LEU A 83 -4.57 12.64 -7.80
C LEU A 83 -4.84 13.41 -9.10
N ASP A 84 -5.41 12.74 -10.09
CA ASP A 84 -5.73 13.29 -11.41
C ASP A 84 -7.21 13.05 -11.70
N GLU A 85 -8.00 14.12 -11.62
CA GLU A 85 -9.47 14.07 -11.66
C GLU A 85 -10.04 13.03 -10.66
N ASP A 86 -10.49 11.88 -11.19
CA ASP A 86 -11.08 10.78 -10.45
C ASP A 86 -10.17 9.53 -10.44
N ILE A 87 -8.85 9.68 -10.60
CA ILE A 87 -7.86 8.58 -10.57
C ILE A 87 -6.72 8.93 -9.60
N ILE A 88 -6.38 8.00 -8.71
CA ILE A 88 -5.14 8.05 -7.92
C ILE A 88 -4.08 7.25 -8.65
N ILE A 89 -2.91 7.84 -8.81
CA ILE A 89 -1.73 7.21 -9.42
C ILE A 89 -0.63 7.16 -8.36
N ILE A 90 -0.11 5.97 -8.12
CA ILE A 90 0.98 5.71 -7.19
C ILE A 90 2.26 5.55 -7.96
N PHE A 91 3.27 6.34 -7.58
CA PHE A 91 4.63 6.17 -8.03
C PHE A 91 5.46 5.59 -6.89
N GLY A 92 6.40 4.72 -7.23
CA GLY A 92 7.28 4.13 -6.25
C GLY A 92 8.58 3.60 -6.82
N LYS A 93 9.51 3.31 -5.92
CA LYS A 93 10.79 2.66 -6.22
C LYS A 93 10.85 1.29 -5.53
N PRO A 94 11.39 0.26 -6.18
CA PRO A 94 11.53 -1.05 -5.54
C PRO A 94 12.52 -0.95 -4.36
N VAL A 95 12.14 -1.53 -3.23
CA VAL A 95 12.97 -1.55 -2.00
C VAL A 95 13.27 -2.96 -1.50
N GLU A 96 12.44 -3.94 -1.87
CA GLU A 96 12.63 -5.33 -1.47
C GLU A 96 12.18 -6.27 -2.58
N ARG A 97 12.95 -7.36 -2.78
CA ARG A 97 12.60 -8.44 -3.69
C ARG A 97 11.97 -9.58 -2.91
N VAL A 98 10.78 -9.99 -3.34
CA VAL A 98 9.91 -10.95 -2.64
C VAL A 98 9.79 -12.26 -3.42
N ASP A 99 9.45 -12.20 -4.72
CA ASP A 99 9.22 -13.35 -5.61
C ASP A 99 8.38 -14.48 -4.97
N MET A 100 7.19 -14.11 -4.49
CA MET A 100 6.32 -15.02 -3.72
C MET A 100 4.87 -14.92 -4.16
N SER A 101 4.16 -16.06 -4.13
CA SER A 101 2.70 -16.07 -4.31
C SER A 101 2.02 -15.20 -3.24
N TYR A 102 0.95 -14.53 -3.62
CA TYR A 102 0.14 -13.68 -2.73
C TYR A 102 -0.25 -14.42 -1.44
N GLN A 103 -0.81 -15.63 -1.55
CA GLN A 103 -1.26 -16.37 -0.37
C GLN A 103 -0.11 -16.72 0.58
N THR A 104 1.04 -17.13 0.05
CA THR A 104 2.23 -17.40 0.87
C THR A 104 2.72 -16.12 1.54
N PHE A 105 2.71 -14.99 0.82
CA PHE A 105 3.12 -13.70 1.36
C PHE A 105 2.23 -13.26 2.52
N VAL A 106 0.90 -13.32 2.36
CA VAL A 106 -0.07 -12.94 3.40
C VAL A 106 0.08 -13.82 4.63
N ARG A 107 0.18 -15.15 4.46
CA ARG A 107 0.37 -16.09 5.57
C ARG A 107 1.68 -15.87 6.32
N LYS A 108 2.79 -15.74 5.58
CA LYS A 108 4.13 -15.56 6.16
C LYS A 108 4.23 -14.28 6.99
N ASN A 109 3.56 -13.21 6.56
CA ASN A 109 3.56 -11.92 7.23
C ASN A 109 2.39 -11.76 8.23
N ASN A 110 1.58 -12.79 8.44
CA ASN A 110 0.41 -12.78 9.31
C ASN A 110 -0.52 -11.57 9.05
N ILE A 111 -0.74 -11.25 7.77
CA ILE A 111 -1.52 -10.08 7.36
C ILE A 111 -3.00 -10.34 7.60
N THR A 112 -3.63 -9.48 8.40
CA THR A 112 -5.07 -9.51 8.69
C THR A 112 -5.73 -8.22 8.20
N ASN A 113 -6.73 -8.34 7.33
CA ASN A 113 -7.52 -7.21 6.84
C ASN A 113 -8.94 -7.70 6.54
N SER A 114 -9.98 -6.87 6.70
CA SER A 114 -11.38 -7.24 6.42
C SER A 114 -11.64 -7.66 4.96
N LYS A 115 -10.76 -7.25 4.04
CA LYS A 115 -10.77 -7.61 2.61
C LYS A 115 -10.05 -8.93 2.31
N ILE A 116 -9.48 -9.56 3.33
CA ILE A 116 -8.82 -10.87 3.24
C ILE A 116 -9.68 -11.83 4.06
N ASP A 117 -10.06 -12.96 3.49
CA ASP A 117 -10.85 -13.97 4.18
C ASP A 117 -10.00 -14.79 5.18
N GLU A 118 -10.66 -15.66 5.94
CA GLU A 118 -10.01 -16.53 6.93
C GLU A 118 -9.04 -17.55 6.31
N HIS A 119 -9.14 -17.78 4.99
CA HIS A 119 -8.25 -18.66 4.24
C HIS A 119 -7.10 -17.91 3.56
N PHE A 120 -6.95 -16.61 3.85
CA PHE A 120 -5.95 -15.72 3.27
C PHE A 120 -6.13 -15.46 1.77
N ASN A 121 -7.37 -15.54 1.27
CA ASN A 121 -7.73 -15.07 -0.06
C ASN A 121 -8.20 -13.62 -0.01
N MET A 122 -7.86 -12.85 -1.03
CA MET A 122 -8.45 -11.55 -1.25
C MET A 122 -9.92 -11.73 -1.64
N ARG A 123 -10.82 -11.02 -0.95
CA ARG A 123 -12.26 -11.04 -1.25
C ARG A 123 -12.50 -10.47 -2.65
N ILE A 124 -13.43 -11.08 -3.37
CA ILE A 124 -13.80 -10.67 -4.73
C ILE A 124 -14.21 -9.20 -4.72
N GLY A 125 -13.75 -8.47 -5.73
CA GLY A 125 -14.07 -7.06 -5.94
C GLY A 125 -13.08 -6.09 -5.30
N PHE A 126 -12.23 -6.50 -4.36
CA PHE A 126 -11.27 -5.59 -3.72
C PHE A 126 -9.97 -5.46 -4.49
N ASN A 127 -9.50 -4.21 -4.61
CA ASN A 127 -8.24 -3.91 -5.28
C ASN A 127 -7.11 -3.57 -4.32
N VAL A 128 -7.42 -2.97 -3.17
CA VAL A 128 -6.40 -2.51 -2.22
C VAL A 128 -6.76 -2.95 -0.81
N ALA A 129 -5.79 -3.50 -0.07
CA ALA A 129 -5.89 -3.77 1.36
C ALA A 129 -4.72 -3.13 2.11
N SER A 130 -4.98 -2.31 3.11
CA SER A 130 -3.95 -1.80 4.02
C SER A 130 -3.53 -2.86 5.04
N TRP A 131 -2.24 -2.96 5.37
CA TRP A 131 -1.73 -3.89 6.38
C TRP A 131 -0.59 -3.32 7.22
#